data_AF-A0A8S3YUL0-F1
#
_entry.id   AF-A0A8S3YUL0-F1
#
_cell.length_a   1.000
_cell.length_b   1.000
_cell.length_c   1.000
_cell.angle_alpha   90.00
_cell.angle_beta   90.00
_cell.angle_gamma   90.00
#
_symmetry.space_group_name_H-M   'P 1'
#
loop_
_entity.id
_entity.type
_entity.pdbx_description
1 polymer ?
#
loop_
_entity_poly.entity_id
_entity_poly.type
_entity_poly.pdbx_seq_one_letter_code
_entity_poly.pdbx_strand_id
1 'polypeptide(L)'
;MNAAIEFYDKRTVTVFLGPVCDYAVAPIARQIRYWQLPLVTPGAMAGDFGFLKTSMFPLLTRVGSNFNSLLELLARFLKHFRWQKMKLIYNPDGFANIMDRYCHIVLSCKWVLSNKWAL
;
A
#
# COMPACT_ATOMS: atom_id res chain seq x y z
N MET A 1 -7.35 1.51 -12.47
CA MET A 1 -6.44 2.37 -13.24
C MET A 1 -7.20 3.36 -14.13
N ASN A 2 -8.17 2.90 -14.93
CA ASN A 2 -8.96 3.74 -15.84
C ASN A 2 -9.53 5.00 -15.18
N ALA A 3 -10.16 4.87 -14.00
CA ALA A 3 -10.68 6.01 -13.26
C ALA A 3 -9.61 7.06 -12.88
N ALA A 4 -8.39 6.63 -12.51
CA ALA A 4 -7.32 7.56 -12.14
C ALA A 4 -6.83 8.38 -13.35
N ILE A 5 -6.79 7.76 -14.53
CA ILE A 5 -6.43 8.44 -15.78
C ILE A 5 -7.52 9.45 -16.15
N GLU A 6 -8.80 9.05 -16.04
CA GLU A 6 -9.93 9.93 -16.33
C GLU A 6 -9.95 11.18 -15.44
N PHE A 7 -9.67 11.04 -14.14
CA PHE A 7 -9.58 12.19 -13.22
C PHE A 7 -8.41 13.13 -13.56
N TYR A 8 -7.29 12.58 -14.02
CA TYR A 8 -6.15 13.37 -14.46
C TYR A 8 -6.47 14.14 -15.74
N ASP A 9 -7.07 13.49 -16.73
CA ASP A 9 -7.45 14.10 -18.01
C ASP A 9 -8.44 15.25 -17.83
N LYS A 10 -9.44 15.06 -16.96
CA LYS A 10 -10.41 16.10 -16.59
C LYS A 10 -9.83 17.24 -15.73
N ARG A 11 -8.57 17.13 -15.29
CA ARG A 11 -7.90 18.07 -14.36
C ARG A 11 -8.67 18.35 -13.06
N THR A 12 -9.42 17.36 -12.57
CA THR A 12 -10.29 17.50 -11.39
C THR A 12 -9.63 17.04 -10.09
N VAL A 13 -8.39 16.53 -10.14
CA VAL A 13 -7.72 15.89 -8.99
C VAL A 13 -6.44 16.64 -8.61
N THR A 14 -6.29 16.91 -7.32
CA THR A 14 -5.09 17.53 -6.71
C THR A 14 -4.29 16.55 -5.86
N VAL A 15 -4.93 15.47 -5.39
CA VAL A 15 -4.31 14.39 -4.61
C VAL A 15 -5.09 13.09 -4.85
N PHE A 16 -4.38 11.97 -4.98
CA PHE A 16 -5.01 10.66 -5.02
C PHE A 16 -5.09 10.08 -3.60
N LEU A 17 -6.27 9.60 -3.21
CA LEU A 17 -6.50 8.91 -1.94
C LEU A 17 -6.92 7.47 -2.21
N GLY A 18 -6.16 6.52 -1.66
CA GLY A 18 -6.30 5.10 -2.02
C GLY A 18 -5.73 4.79 -3.41
N PRO A 19 -5.80 3.55 -3.92
CA PRO A 19 -6.48 2.35 -3.41
C PRO A 19 -5.67 1.60 -2.34
N VAL A 20 -6.27 0.58 -1.73
CA VAL A 20 -5.62 -0.22 -0.67
C VAL A 20 -4.73 -1.33 -1.24
N CYS A 21 -5.18 -2.00 -2.30
CA CYS A 21 -4.48 -3.16 -2.85
C CYS A 21 -3.18 -2.76 -3.56
N ASP A 22 -2.09 -3.46 -3.27
CA ASP A 22 -0.76 -3.25 -3.84
C ASP A 22 -0.78 -3.25 -5.39
N TYR A 23 -1.52 -4.19 -5.98
CA TYR A 23 -1.68 -4.29 -7.45
C TYR A 23 -2.37 -3.08 -8.05
N ALA A 24 -3.33 -2.47 -7.33
CA ALA A 24 -4.03 -1.29 -7.80
C ALA A 24 -3.20 -0.01 -7.59
N VAL A 25 -2.42 0.06 -6.51
CA VAL A 25 -1.52 1.18 -6.21
C VAL A 25 -0.35 1.23 -7.17
N ALA A 26 0.27 0.08 -7.47
CA ALA A 26 1.51 -0.01 -8.26
C ALA A 26 1.47 0.79 -9.59
N PRO A 27 0.45 0.66 -10.46
CA PRO A 27 0.41 1.44 -11.69
C PRO A 27 0.22 2.94 -11.44
N ILE A 28 -0.64 3.32 -10.50
CA ILE A 28 -0.91 4.73 -10.19
C ILE A 28 0.36 5.38 -9.62
N ALA A 29 1.01 4.73 -8.66
CA ALA A 29 2.23 5.20 -8.01
C ALA A 29 3.41 5.38 -8.99
N ARG A 30 3.46 4.61 -10.10
CA ARG A 30 4.44 4.82 -11.18
C ARG A 30 4.07 5.98 -12.10
N GLN A 31 2.78 6.25 -12.31
CA GLN A 31 2.32 7.32 -13.20
C GLN A 31 2.37 8.70 -12.53
N ILE A 32 2.06 8.78 -11.23
CA ILE A 32 2.00 10.06 -10.51
C ILE A 32 3.31 10.84 -10.52
N ARG A 33 4.47 10.18 -10.71
CA ARG A 33 5.76 10.87 -10.86
C ARG A 33 5.79 11.79 -12.09
N TYR A 34 5.03 11.46 -13.13
CA TYR A 34 4.92 12.25 -14.34
C TYR A 34 3.80 13.28 -14.22
N TRP A 35 2.72 12.92 -13.53
CA TRP A 35 1.59 13.83 -13.28
C TRP A 35 1.85 14.86 -12.19
N GLN A 36 2.90 14.68 -11.38
CA GLN A 36 3.28 15.55 -10.25
C GLN A 36 2.16 15.69 -9.20
N LEU A 37 1.42 14.60 -8.96
CA LEU A 37 0.32 14.55 -7.99
C LEU A 37 0.67 13.59 -6.83
N PRO A 38 0.49 13.98 -5.56
CA PRO A 38 0.74 13.06 -4.45
C PRO A 38 -0.32 11.95 -4.39
N LEU A 39 0.09 10.78 -3.91
CA LEU A 39 -0.79 9.62 -3.66
C LEU A 39 -0.64 9.20 -2.20
N VAL A 40 -1.74 9.26 -1.45
CA VAL A 40 -1.80 8.82 -0.05
C VAL A 40 -2.68 7.57 0.05
N THR A 41 -2.16 6.50 0.64
CA THR A 41 -2.93 5.25 0.80
C THR A 41 -2.73 4.61 2.18
N PRO A 42 -3.79 4.05 2.79
CA PRO A 42 -3.65 3.19 3.96
C PRO A 42 -3.16 1.77 3.62
N GLY A 43 -3.01 1.42 2.34
CA GLY A 43 -2.52 0.12 1.86
C GLY A 43 -1.09 0.18 1.31
N ALA A 44 -0.84 -0.52 0.19
CA ALA A 44 0.49 -0.63 -0.42
C ALA A 44 1.54 -1.29 0.51
N MET A 45 1.18 -2.44 1.08
CA MET A 45 1.96 -3.10 2.14
C MET A 45 3.24 -3.77 1.65
N ALA A 46 3.31 -4.10 0.35
CA ALA A 46 4.51 -4.67 -0.27
C ALA A 46 5.78 -3.88 0.07
N GLY A 47 6.84 -4.62 0.39
CA GLY A 47 8.12 -4.06 0.79
C GLY A 47 8.78 -3.20 -0.28
N ASP A 48 8.56 -3.53 -1.55
CA ASP A 48 9.12 -2.85 -2.72
C ASP A 48 8.77 -1.37 -2.79
N PHE A 49 7.58 -0.98 -2.31
CA PHE A 49 7.19 0.44 -2.24
C PHE A 49 8.09 1.24 -1.29
N GLY A 50 8.67 0.59 -0.29
CA GLY A 50 9.68 1.19 0.60
C GLY A 50 11.09 1.14 -0.01
N PHE A 51 11.49 -0.01 -0.55
CA PHE A 51 12.83 -0.18 -1.14
C PHE A 51 13.07 0.74 -2.34
N LEU A 52 12.03 0.92 -3.18
CA LEU A 52 12.09 1.69 -4.42
C LEU A 52 11.43 3.07 -4.24
N LYS A 53 11.36 3.56 -3.00
CA LYS A 53 10.70 4.82 -2.63
C LYS A 53 11.28 6.01 -3.38
N THR A 54 12.61 6.10 -3.48
CA THR A 54 13.29 7.21 -4.14
C THR A 54 13.32 7.09 -5.66
N SER A 55 13.40 5.87 -6.19
CA SER A 55 13.61 5.61 -7.62
C SER A 55 12.30 5.51 -8.43
N MET A 56 11.30 4.80 -7.90
CA MET A 56 10.03 4.53 -8.60
C MET A 56 8.80 5.14 -7.94
N PHE A 57 8.80 5.32 -6.62
CA PHE A 57 7.61 5.74 -5.87
C PHE A 57 7.77 7.03 -5.05
N PRO A 58 8.38 8.11 -5.60
CA PRO A 58 8.74 9.29 -4.81
C PRO A 58 7.54 10.03 -4.23
N LEU A 59 6.38 9.99 -4.90
CA LEU A 59 5.16 10.70 -4.49
C LEU A 59 4.13 9.81 -3.78
N LEU A 60 4.49 8.55 -3.45
CA LEU A 60 3.64 7.63 -2.70
C LEU A 60 3.83 7.75 -1.18
N THR A 61 2.81 8.20 -0.47
CA THR A 61 2.79 8.23 0.99
C THR A 61 1.89 7.10 1.49
N ARG A 62 2.44 6.25 2.36
CA ARG A 62 1.72 5.12 2.96
C ARG A 62 1.48 5.41 4.43
N VAL A 63 0.25 5.25 4.88
CA VAL A 63 -0.13 5.49 6.29
C VAL A 63 -0.34 4.18 7.06
N GLY A 64 -0.50 3.06 6.34
CA GLY A 64 -0.70 1.74 6.94
C GLY A 64 0.59 1.03 7.35
N SER A 65 0.42 -0.11 8.01
CA SER A 65 1.51 -1.05 8.30
C SER A 65 2.12 -1.62 7.02
N ASN A 66 3.37 -2.06 7.09
CA ASN A 66 4.08 -2.68 5.97
C ASN A 66 4.61 -4.07 6.36
N PHE A 67 4.83 -4.93 5.37
CA PHE A 67 5.36 -6.27 5.62
C PHE A 67 6.83 -6.28 6.06
N ASN A 68 7.57 -5.18 5.88
CA ASN A 68 9.00 -5.13 6.25
C ASN A 68 9.18 -5.27 7.76
N SER A 69 8.34 -4.63 8.57
CA SER A 69 8.40 -4.75 10.03
C SER A 69 8.12 -6.18 10.51
N LEU A 70 7.21 -6.90 9.84
CA LEU A 70 6.94 -8.31 10.14
C LEU A 70 8.14 -9.20 9.80
N LEU A 71 8.75 -8.97 8.63
CA LEU A 71 9.95 -9.71 8.21
C LEU A 71 11.13 -9.43 9.13
N GLU A 72 11.29 -8.19 9.59
CA GLU A 72 12.33 -7.83 10.55
C GLU A 72 12.13 -8.53 11.90
N LEU A 73 10.89 -8.57 12.40
CA LEU A 73 10.57 -9.31 13.62
C LEU A 73 10.88 -10.80 13.47
N LEU A 74 10.47 -11.40 12.36
CA LEU A 74 10.74 -12.81 12.07
C LEU A 74 12.25 -13.07 12.01
N ALA A 75 13.01 -12.23 11.31
CA ALA A 75 14.47 -12.34 11.22
C ALA A 75 15.14 -12.25 12.60
N ARG A 76 14.69 -11.33 13.46
CA ARG A 76 15.19 -11.21 14.84
C ARG A 76 14.87 -12.46 15.66
N PHE A 77 13.68 -13.01 15.51
CA PHE A 77 13.27 -14.24 16.18
C PHE A 77 14.16 -15.43 15.78
N LEU A 78 14.36 -15.63 14.47
CA LEU A 78 15.24 -16.68 13.95
C LEU A 78 16.68 -16.55 14.48
N LYS A 79 17.20 -15.32 14.53
CA LYS A 79 18.53 -15.04 15.05
C LYS A 79 18.63 -15.33 16.56
N HIS A 80 17.60 -14.98 17.33
CA HIS A 80 17.55 -15.22 18.77
C HIS A 80 17.61 -16.72 19.09
N PHE A 81 16.83 -17.54 18.39
CA PHE A 81 16.82 -19.01 18.57
C PHE A 81 17.91 -19.74 17.79
N ARG A 82 18.82 -19.02 17.11
CA ARG A 82 19.91 -19.55 16.29
C ARG A 82 19.45 -20.56 15.23
N TRP A 83 18.23 -20.41 14.70
CA TRP A 83 17.73 -21.28 13.64
C TRP A 83 18.44 -20.99 12.31
N GLN A 84 19.21 -21.97 11.82
CA GLN A 84 19.98 -21.86 10.57
C GLN A 84 19.26 -22.44 9.34
N LYS A 85 18.21 -23.24 9.56
CA LYS A 85 17.46 -23.91 8.48
C LYS A 85 15.97 -23.64 8.66
N MET A 86 15.34 -23.10 7.63
CA MET A 86 13.92 -22.78 7.57
C MET A 86 13.36 -23.26 6.23
N LYS A 87 12.12 -23.74 6.22
CA LYS A 87 11.36 -24.01 4.99
C LYS A 87 10.11 -23.13 5.00
N LEU A 88 9.92 -22.36 3.94
CA LEU A 88 8.71 -21.56 3.74
C LEU A 88 7.72 -22.36 2.90
N ILE A 89 6.53 -22.58 3.45
CA ILE A 89 5.41 -23.17 2.73
C ILE A 89 4.34 -22.08 2.64
N TYR A 90 3.87 -21.79 1.44
CA TYR A 90 2.80 -20.82 1.22
C TYR A 90 1.86 -21.34 0.14
N ASN A 91 0.61 -20.88 0.20
CA ASN A 91 -0.38 -21.16 -0.83
C ASN A 91 -0.40 -19.99 -1.84
N PRO A 92 -0.10 -20.21 -3.13
CA PRO A 92 -0.14 -19.15 -4.14
C PRO A 92 -1.55 -18.53 -4.28
N ASP A 93 -2.61 -19.32 -4.11
CA ASP A 93 -4.00 -18.85 -4.25
C ASP A 93 -4.59 -18.31 -2.94
N GLY A 94 -3.86 -18.39 -1.83
CA GLY A 94 -4.33 -17.93 -0.52
C GLY A 94 -4.61 -16.43 -0.50
N PHE A 95 -3.95 -15.66 -1.37
CA PHE A 95 -4.11 -14.21 -1.47
C PHE A 95 -5.54 -13.80 -1.83
N ALA A 96 -6.20 -14.52 -2.73
CA ALA A 96 -7.56 -14.19 -3.17
C ALA A 96 -8.57 -14.25 -2.01
N ASN A 97 -8.43 -15.25 -1.14
CA ASN A 97 -9.33 -15.47 0.01
C ASN A 97 -9.10 -14.48 1.16
N ILE A 98 -7.86 -13.99 1.30
CA ILE A 98 -7.48 -13.06 2.37
C ILE A 98 -7.77 -11.62 1.96
N MET A 99 -7.49 -11.26 0.69
CA MET A 99 -7.60 -9.88 0.25
C MET A 99 -9.02 -9.34 0.24
N ASP A 100 -10.03 -10.16 -0.04
CA ASP A 100 -11.42 -9.71 0.03
C ASP A 100 -11.76 -9.17 1.44
N ARG A 101 -11.41 -9.95 2.47
CA ARG A 101 -11.62 -9.55 3.88
C ARG A 101 -10.72 -8.39 4.30
N TYR A 102 -9.46 -8.41 3.87
CA TYR A 102 -8.51 -7.36 4.20
C TYR A 102 -8.90 -6.01 3.59
N CYS A 103 -9.25 -6.00 2.30
CA CYS A 103 -9.76 -4.81 1.63
C CYS A 103 -11.03 -4.30 2.32
N HIS A 104 -11.94 -5.18 2.72
CA HIS A 104 -13.10 -4.77 3.51
C HIS A 104 -12.69 -4.06 4.81
N ILE A 105 -11.79 -4.63 5.62
CA ILE A 105 -11.36 -4.02 6.90
C ILE A 105 -10.68 -2.67 6.68
N VAL A 106 -9.76 -2.57 5.72
CA VAL A 106 -9.01 -1.32 5.50
C VAL A 106 -9.86 -0.24 4.84
N LEU A 107 -10.78 -0.61 3.95
CA LEU A 107 -11.78 0.31 3.41
C LEU A 107 -12.83 0.72 4.46
N SER A 108 -13.16 -0.18 5.40
CA SER A 108 -14.01 0.12 6.56
C SER A 108 -13.32 1.06 7.54
N CYS A 109 -12.00 1.04 7.58
CA CYS A 109 -11.16 2.10 8.13
C CYS A 109 -11.21 3.35 7.23
N LYS A 110 -12.43 3.76 6.85
CA LYS A 110 -12.74 5.15 6.54
C LYS A 110 -12.19 5.93 7.72
N TRP A 111 -11.17 6.72 7.44
CA TRP A 111 -10.75 7.79 8.34
C TRP A 111 -12.01 8.42 8.91
N VAL A 112 -12.18 8.31 10.23
CA VAL A 112 -13.04 9.21 10.99
C VAL A 112 -12.36 10.58 10.92
N LEU A 113 -12.36 11.17 9.73
CA LEU A 113 -12.42 12.60 9.52
C LEU A 113 -13.90 12.87 9.24
N SER A 114 -14.74 12.60 10.25
CA SER A 114 -15.99 13.32 10.36
C SER A 114 -15.60 14.78 10.45
N ASN A 115 -15.70 15.47 9.32
CA ASN A 115 -15.60 16.91 9.22
C ASN A 115 -16.69 17.51 10.13
N LYS A 116 -16.34 17.76 11.39
CA LYS A 116 -17.02 18.73 12.25
C LYS A 116 -16.11 19.95 12.41
N TRP A 117 -15.69 20.54 11.29
CA TRP A 117 -15.06 21.87 11.27
C TRP A 117 -15.45 22.63 9.99
N ALA A 118 -16.76 22.65 9.71
CA ALA A 118 -17.38 23.64 8.84
C ALA A 118 -18.50 24.32 9.64
N LEU A 119 -18.09 25.26 10.50
CA LEU A 119 -18.85 26.42 10.95
C LEU A 119 -17.89 27.60 10.94
#